data_AF-A0AAE1FZ77-F1
#
_entry.id   AF-A0AAE1FZ77-F1
#
_cell.length_a   1.000
_cell.length_b   1.000
_cell.length_c   1.000
_cell.angle_alpha   90.00
_cell.angle_beta   90.00
_cell.angle_gamma   90.00
#
_symmetry.space_group_name_H-M   'P 1'
#
loop_
_entity.id
_entity.type
_entity.pdbx_description
1 polymer ?
#
loop_
_entity_poly.entity_id
_entity_poly.type
_entity_poly.pdbx_seq_one_letter_code
_entity_poly.pdbx_strand_id
1 'polypeptide(L)'
;MGDLHNVLHLIKGKEMALPPYLIPGSPWAYMAQQQAQLAAAQAQAAHAQMHAHFQAQAQAHSAQAQAVPRPQPGPPPVENVSLEKMQEKARRWQQLHNKKYAEKRKFGFVDVQKEEMPPEHIRKIIRDHGDMSSRKYRHDKRVYLGALKFMPHAVLKLLENMPMPWEQIRDVQVLYHITGAICAWVTVVIFSGAVPHHWGHYIRQ
;
A
#
# COMPACT_ATOMS: atom_id res chain seq x y z
N MET A 1 54.84 -14.37 28.83
CA MET A 1 54.06 -14.09 30.06
C MET A 1 53.01 -13.08 29.69
N GLY A 2 51.71 -13.42 29.82
CA GLY A 2 50.56 -12.52 29.58
C GLY A 2 50.36 -12.21 28.09
N ASP A 3 49.20 -12.33 27.46
CA ASP A 3 47.86 -12.11 27.99
C ASP A 3 46.86 -13.10 27.41
N LEU A 4 46.66 -14.19 28.15
CA LEU A 4 45.50 -15.08 28.08
C LEU A 4 44.24 -14.41 28.70
N HIS A 5 44.10 -13.09 28.60
CA HIS A 5 42.96 -12.35 29.15
C HIS A 5 41.89 -11.97 28.12
N ASN A 6 42.15 -12.19 26.82
CA ASN A 6 41.22 -11.74 25.76
C ASN A 6 40.49 -12.87 25.01
N VAL A 7 40.62 -14.13 25.45
CA VAL A 7 39.96 -15.29 24.81
C VAL A 7 38.88 -15.93 25.70
N LEU A 8 38.75 -15.51 26.97
CA LEU A 8 37.76 -16.05 27.91
C LEU A 8 36.53 -15.16 28.17
N HIS A 9 36.34 -14.07 27.42
CA HIS A 9 35.12 -13.25 27.47
C HIS A 9 34.15 -13.54 26.30
N LEU A 10 34.48 -14.48 25.42
CA LEU A 10 33.63 -14.87 24.29
C LEU A 10 32.65 -16.02 24.63
N ILE A 11 32.66 -16.52 25.87
CA ILE A 11 31.82 -17.64 26.31
C ILE A 11 31.28 -17.38 27.72
N LYS A 12 30.45 -16.34 27.90
CA LYS A 12 29.49 -16.23 29.02
C LYS A 12 28.55 -15.06 28.75
N GLY A 13 27.25 -15.34 28.65
CA GLY A 13 26.21 -14.31 28.64
C GLY A 13 25.42 -14.13 27.34
N LYS A 14 25.23 -15.19 26.54
CA LYS A 14 24.03 -15.26 25.68
C LYS A 14 22.88 -15.62 26.61
N GLU A 15 22.34 -14.62 27.28
CA GLU A 15 21.05 -14.76 27.96
C GLU A 15 20.05 -15.06 26.84
N MET A 16 19.79 -16.35 26.62
CA MET A 16 18.62 -16.78 25.87
C MET A 16 17.45 -16.40 26.75
N ALA A 17 17.03 -15.13 26.65
CA ALA A 17 15.75 -14.67 27.14
C ALA A 17 14.73 -15.55 26.44
N LEU A 18 14.28 -16.58 27.15
CA LEU A 18 13.20 -17.43 26.71
C LEU A 18 12.04 -16.47 26.40
N PRO A 19 11.42 -16.60 25.22
CA PRO A 19 10.34 -15.72 24.87
C PRO A 19 9.26 -15.76 25.97
N PRO A 20 8.59 -14.64 26.27
CA PRO A 20 7.77 -14.47 27.47
C PRO A 20 6.84 -15.65 27.71
N TYR A 21 6.10 -16.07 26.66
CA TYR A 21 6.07 -17.43 26.09
C TYR A 21 6.15 -18.72 26.94
N LEU A 22 7.26 -18.86 27.67
CA LEU A 22 7.69 -20.10 28.28
C LEU A 22 7.73 -20.01 29.81
N ILE A 23 7.29 -18.88 30.39
CA ILE A 23 7.18 -18.69 31.84
C ILE A 23 5.82 -19.26 32.31
N PRO A 24 5.78 -20.40 33.04
CA PRO A 24 4.54 -21.01 33.49
C PRO A 24 3.82 -20.08 34.47
N GLY A 25 2.54 -19.77 34.21
CA GLY A 25 1.68 -18.99 35.11
C GLY A 25 1.45 -17.52 34.73
N SER A 26 1.95 -17.05 33.59
CA SER A 26 1.67 -15.68 33.11
C SER A 26 0.31 -15.58 32.38
N PRO A 27 -0.43 -14.45 32.44
CA PRO A 27 -1.74 -14.30 31.76
C PRO A 27 -1.69 -14.53 30.24
N TRP A 28 -0.57 -14.24 29.58
CA TRP A 28 -0.41 -14.52 28.16
C TRP A 28 -0.20 -16.02 27.87
N ALA A 29 0.27 -16.81 28.85
CA ALA A 29 0.47 -18.27 28.70
C ALA A 29 -0.85 -18.99 28.51
N TYR A 30 -1.87 -18.57 29.26
CA TYR A 30 -3.23 -19.07 29.11
C TYR A 30 -3.80 -18.74 27.72
N MET A 31 -3.59 -17.51 27.22
CA MET A 31 -4.05 -17.12 25.88
C MET A 31 -3.31 -17.89 24.77
N ALA A 32 -1.99 -18.07 24.91
CA ALA A 32 -1.21 -18.85 23.94
C ALA A 32 -1.65 -20.33 23.92
N GLN A 33 -1.92 -20.92 25.08
CA GLN A 33 -2.45 -22.28 25.18
C GLN A 33 -3.87 -22.38 24.58
N GLN A 34 -4.73 -21.38 24.81
CA GLN A 34 -6.07 -21.32 24.23
C GLN A 34 -6.04 -21.20 22.71
N GLN A 35 -5.13 -20.37 22.16
CA GLN A 35 -4.96 -20.22 20.72
C GLN A 35 -4.38 -21.49 20.07
N ALA A 36 -3.45 -22.17 20.75
CA ALA A 36 -2.91 -23.46 20.29
C ALA A 36 -3.98 -24.58 20.28
N GLN A 37 -4.86 -24.62 21.29
CA GLN A 37 -5.99 -25.56 21.33
C GLN A 37 -7.00 -25.30 20.21
N LEU A 38 -7.31 -24.04 19.90
CA LEU A 38 -8.17 -23.67 18.78
C LEU A 38 -7.56 -24.03 17.41
N ALA A 39 -6.26 -23.80 17.24
CA ALA A 39 -5.55 -24.20 16.01
C ALA A 39 -5.51 -25.72 15.84
N ALA A 40 -5.29 -26.48 16.92
CA ALA A 40 -5.35 -27.94 16.90
C ALA A 40 -6.75 -28.47 16.58
N ALA A 41 -7.81 -27.85 17.12
CA ALA A 41 -9.20 -28.20 16.81
C ALA A 41 -9.55 -27.96 15.33
N GLN A 42 -9.08 -26.84 14.74
CA GLN A 42 -9.27 -26.56 13.32
C GLN A 42 -8.50 -27.53 12.41
N ALA A 43 -7.28 -27.94 12.81
CA ALA A 43 -6.50 -28.93 12.07
C ALA A 43 -7.17 -30.32 12.07
N GLN A 44 -7.75 -30.74 13.21
CA GLN A 44 -8.52 -31.97 13.31
C GLN A 44 -9.82 -31.91 12.47
N ALA A 45 -10.51 -30.76 12.46
CA ALA A 45 -11.68 -30.55 11.61
C ALA A 45 -11.35 -30.62 10.11
N ALA A 46 -10.20 -30.06 9.69
CA ALA A 46 -9.73 -30.14 8.30
C ALA A 46 -9.40 -31.59 7.91
N HIS A 47 -8.74 -32.35 8.79
CA HIS A 47 -8.43 -33.76 8.53
C HIS A 47 -9.71 -34.62 8.47
N ALA A 48 -10.69 -34.36 9.32
CA ALA A 48 -12.00 -35.02 9.29
C ALA A 48 -12.79 -34.72 8.00
N GLN A 49 -12.75 -33.47 7.52
CA GLN A 49 -13.36 -33.09 6.23
C GLN A 49 -12.67 -33.79 5.05
N MET A 50 -11.34 -33.91 5.08
CA MET A 50 -10.58 -34.62 4.06
C MET A 50 -10.91 -36.13 4.03
N HIS A 51 -11.00 -36.76 5.21
CA HIS A 51 -11.34 -38.18 5.31
C HIS A 51 -12.79 -38.46 4.88
N ALA A 52 -13.73 -37.56 5.19
CA ALA A 52 -15.11 -37.62 4.71
C ALA A 52 -15.19 -37.48 3.18
N HIS A 53 -14.38 -36.60 2.57
CA HIS A 53 -14.33 -36.44 1.12
C HIS A 53 -13.80 -37.69 0.42
N PHE A 54 -12.73 -38.31 0.97
CA PHE A 54 -12.16 -39.53 0.42
C PHE A 54 -13.11 -40.73 0.54
N GLN A 55 -13.82 -40.87 1.67
CA GLN A 55 -14.79 -41.95 1.88
C GLN A 55 -16.04 -41.78 0.99
N ALA A 56 -16.50 -40.55 0.75
CA ALA A 56 -17.58 -40.26 -0.21
C ALA A 56 -17.16 -40.61 -1.65
N GLN A 57 -15.91 -40.33 -2.03
CA GLN A 57 -15.38 -40.69 -3.34
C GLN A 57 -15.23 -42.21 -3.50
N ALA A 58 -14.80 -42.93 -2.45
CA ALA A 58 -14.71 -44.39 -2.45
C ALA A 58 -16.07 -45.09 -2.53
N GLN A 59 -17.10 -44.59 -1.82
CA GLN A 59 -18.49 -45.09 -1.96
C GLN A 59 -19.08 -44.82 -3.36
N ALA A 60 -18.71 -43.71 -4.00
CA ALA A 60 -19.11 -43.44 -5.38
C ALA A 60 -18.48 -44.43 -6.38
N HIS A 61 -17.26 -44.93 -6.12
CA HIS A 61 -16.58 -45.89 -6.99
C HIS A 61 -17.11 -47.33 -6.80
N SER A 62 -17.51 -47.73 -5.58
CA SER A 62 -18.10 -49.06 -5.36
C SER A 62 -19.55 -49.17 -5.87
N ALA A 63 -20.31 -48.07 -5.89
CA ALA A 63 -21.66 -48.02 -6.48
C ALA A 63 -21.67 -48.10 -8.03
N GLN A 64 -20.52 -47.97 -8.69
CA GLN A 64 -20.38 -48.14 -10.14
C GLN A 64 -20.13 -49.59 -10.59
N ALA A 65 -19.94 -50.55 -9.67
CA ALA A 65 -19.69 -51.95 -10.01
C ALA A 65 -20.97 -52.80 -10.16
N GLN A 66 -22.18 -52.28 -9.86
CA GLN A 66 -23.44 -53.04 -9.97
C GLN A 66 -24.62 -52.26 -10.59
N ALA A 67 -24.40 -51.12 -11.24
CA ALA A 67 -25.48 -50.37 -11.87
C ALA A 67 -25.36 -50.37 -13.40
N VAL A 68 -26.42 -50.86 -14.05
CA VAL A 68 -26.87 -50.60 -15.44
C VAL A 68 -26.23 -49.32 -16.02
N PRO A 69 -25.70 -49.33 -17.26
CA PRO A 69 -25.05 -48.17 -17.84
C PRO A 69 -25.97 -46.95 -17.73
N ARG A 70 -25.55 -46.00 -16.88
CA ARG A 70 -26.24 -44.73 -16.71
C ARG A 70 -26.32 -44.09 -18.11
N PRO A 71 -27.52 -43.69 -18.58
CA PRO A 71 -27.63 -42.96 -19.83
C PRO A 71 -26.67 -41.77 -19.74
N GLN A 72 -25.82 -41.61 -20.73
CA GLN A 72 -25.06 -40.37 -20.86
C GLN A 72 -26.05 -39.21 -20.71
N PRO A 73 -25.71 -38.13 -19.99
CA PRO A 73 -26.49 -36.91 -20.10
C PRO A 73 -26.47 -36.60 -21.60
N GLY A 74 -27.62 -36.79 -22.25
CA GLY A 74 -27.78 -36.42 -23.64
C GLY A 74 -27.35 -34.96 -23.80
N PRO A 75 -26.95 -34.54 -25.01
CA PRO A 75 -26.72 -33.12 -25.26
C PRO A 75 -27.88 -32.36 -24.61
N PRO A 76 -27.59 -31.31 -23.81
CA PRO A 76 -28.64 -30.57 -23.12
C PRO A 76 -29.73 -30.31 -24.14
N PRO A 77 -31.03 -30.47 -23.77
CA PRO A 77 -32.11 -30.15 -24.68
C PRO A 77 -31.74 -28.85 -25.35
N VAL A 78 -31.71 -28.84 -26.68
CA VAL A 78 -31.62 -27.60 -27.43
C VAL A 78 -32.92 -26.85 -27.15
N GLU A 79 -33.04 -26.32 -25.93
CA GLU A 79 -33.90 -25.21 -25.64
C GLU A 79 -33.57 -24.22 -26.74
N ASN A 80 -34.55 -23.98 -27.60
CA ASN A 80 -34.52 -22.89 -28.54
C ASN A 80 -34.24 -21.64 -27.71
N VAL A 81 -32.95 -21.32 -27.57
CA VAL A 81 -32.48 -20.15 -26.85
C VAL A 81 -33.05 -19.01 -27.64
N SER A 82 -34.19 -18.49 -27.15
CA SER A 82 -34.91 -17.38 -27.75
C SER A 82 -33.88 -16.32 -28.15
N LEU A 83 -34.00 -15.79 -29.36
CA LEU A 83 -33.04 -14.84 -29.94
C LEU A 83 -32.61 -13.75 -28.93
N GLU A 84 -33.54 -13.32 -28.06
CA GLU A 84 -33.31 -12.44 -26.92
C GLU A 84 -32.25 -12.92 -25.91
N LYS A 85 -32.30 -14.17 -25.46
CA LYS A 85 -31.34 -14.76 -24.49
C LYS A 85 -29.93 -14.83 -25.07
N MET A 86 -29.82 -15.05 -26.39
CA MET A 86 -28.54 -15.07 -27.09
C MET A 86 -27.96 -13.65 -27.24
N GLN A 87 -28.81 -12.67 -27.57
CA GLN A 87 -28.42 -11.26 -27.60
C GLN A 87 -27.99 -10.75 -26.23
N GLU A 88 -28.68 -11.14 -25.15
CA GLU A 88 -28.31 -10.76 -23.80
C GLU A 88 -26.95 -11.35 -23.39
N LYS A 89 -26.69 -12.62 -23.73
CA LYS A 89 -25.40 -13.26 -23.50
C LYS A 89 -24.27 -12.59 -24.29
N ALA A 90 -24.52 -12.24 -25.55
CA ALA A 90 -23.57 -11.50 -26.39
C ALA A 90 -23.27 -10.10 -25.82
N ARG A 91 -24.31 -9.38 -25.35
CA ARG A 91 -24.17 -8.06 -24.72
C ARG A 91 -23.37 -8.14 -23.42
N ARG A 92 -23.66 -9.12 -22.56
CA ARG A 92 -22.90 -9.37 -21.32
C ARG A 92 -21.45 -9.74 -21.62
N TRP A 93 -21.22 -10.56 -22.65
CA TRP A 93 -19.87 -10.92 -23.08
C TRP A 93 -19.09 -9.71 -23.60
N GLN A 94 -19.69 -8.87 -24.45
CA GLN A 94 -19.09 -7.62 -24.91
C GLN A 94 -18.77 -6.67 -23.75
N GLN A 95 -19.67 -6.53 -22.77
CA GLN A 95 -19.42 -5.71 -21.59
C GLN A 95 -18.24 -6.23 -20.75
N LEU A 96 -18.17 -7.55 -20.54
CA LEU A 96 -17.06 -8.18 -19.81
C LEU A 96 -15.75 -8.05 -20.58
N HIS A 97 -15.77 -8.26 -21.88
CA HIS A 97 -14.61 -8.12 -22.76
C HIS A 97 -14.07 -6.68 -22.70
N ASN A 98 -14.93 -5.68 -22.93
CA ASN A 98 -14.55 -4.27 -22.87
C ASN A 98 -14.05 -3.86 -21.49
N LYS A 99 -14.61 -4.41 -20.40
CA LYS A 99 -14.13 -4.16 -19.03
C LYS A 99 -12.79 -4.85 -18.75
N LYS A 100 -12.57 -6.06 -19.25
CA LYS A 100 -11.36 -6.86 -19.00
C LYS A 100 -10.15 -6.33 -19.77
N TYR A 101 -10.37 -5.93 -21.02
CA TYR A 101 -9.32 -5.46 -21.94
C TYR A 101 -9.29 -3.95 -22.13
N ALA A 102 -9.92 -3.19 -21.23
CA ALA A 102 -9.84 -1.73 -21.24
C ALA A 102 -8.38 -1.27 -21.21
N GLU A 103 -8.02 -0.25 -22.01
CA GLU A 103 -6.68 0.35 -22.09
C GLU A 103 -6.08 0.64 -20.70
N LYS A 104 -6.91 1.13 -19.77
CA LYS A 104 -6.57 1.41 -18.36
C LYS A 104 -6.13 0.21 -17.51
N ARG A 105 -6.32 -1.01 -18.01
CA ARG A 105 -5.91 -2.27 -17.36
C ARG A 105 -4.78 -2.96 -18.12
N LYS A 106 -4.30 -2.38 -19.21
CA LYS A 106 -3.11 -2.88 -19.90
C LYS A 106 -1.90 -2.63 -19.00
N PHE A 107 -1.02 -3.62 -18.95
CA PHE A 107 0.27 -3.50 -18.27
C PHE A 107 1.04 -2.33 -18.88
N GLY A 108 1.48 -1.38 -18.05
CA GLY A 108 2.07 -0.12 -18.51
C GLY A 108 1.11 1.06 -18.59
N PHE A 109 -0.16 0.91 -18.15
CA PHE A 109 -1.04 2.05 -17.95
C PHE A 109 -0.50 2.95 -16.83
N VAL A 110 -0.05 4.14 -17.21
CA VAL A 110 0.28 5.22 -16.29
C VAL A 110 -1.03 5.93 -15.97
N ASP A 111 -1.36 5.98 -14.68
CA ASP A 111 -2.59 6.61 -14.20
C ASP A 111 -2.65 8.10 -14.56
N VAL A 112 -3.86 8.66 -14.51
CA VAL A 112 -4.15 10.07 -14.80
C VAL A 112 -3.20 10.97 -14.00
N GLN A 113 -2.63 11.95 -14.69
CA GLN A 113 -1.76 12.97 -14.10
C GLN A 113 -2.45 13.61 -12.89
N LYS A 114 -1.68 13.85 -11.82
CA LYS A 114 -2.21 14.57 -10.66
C LYS A 114 -2.53 16.00 -11.08
N GLU A 115 -3.82 16.30 -11.18
CA GLU A 115 -4.28 17.66 -11.45
C GLU A 115 -3.97 18.59 -10.28
N GLU A 116 -3.81 19.87 -10.59
CA GLU A 116 -3.47 20.87 -9.59
C GLU A 116 -4.67 21.14 -8.67
N MET A 117 -4.43 20.97 -7.37
CA MET A 117 -5.44 21.20 -6.34
C MET A 117 -5.59 22.71 -6.08
N PRO A 118 -6.79 23.18 -5.70
CA PRO A 118 -7.00 24.60 -5.43
C PRO A 118 -6.09 25.08 -4.28
N PRO A 119 -5.50 26.28 -4.37
CA PRO A 119 -4.56 26.80 -3.37
C PRO A 119 -5.19 27.03 -2.00
N GLU A 120 -6.52 27.09 -1.90
CA GLU A 120 -7.22 27.17 -0.61
C GLU A 120 -7.12 25.90 0.22
N HIS A 121 -6.91 24.75 -0.41
CA HIS A 121 -6.79 23.46 0.27
C HIS A 121 -5.57 23.44 1.21
N ILE A 122 -4.40 23.81 0.69
CA ILE A 122 -3.16 23.87 1.48
C ILE A 122 -3.23 24.95 2.57
N ARG A 123 -3.82 26.12 2.25
CA ARG A 123 -4.01 27.20 3.23
C ARG A 123 -4.88 26.75 4.39
N LYS A 124 -5.94 25.99 4.14
CA LYS A 124 -6.80 25.42 5.18
C LYS A 124 -6.05 24.41 6.05
N ILE A 125 -5.28 23.50 5.44
CA ILE A 125 -4.50 22.49 6.16
C ILE A 125 -3.53 23.15 7.15
N ILE A 126 -2.76 24.14 6.70
CA ILE A 126 -1.76 24.82 7.54
C ILE A 126 -2.44 25.57 8.69
N ARG A 127 -3.55 26.27 8.43
CA ARG A 127 -4.33 26.95 9.49
C ARG A 127 -4.87 25.97 10.52
N ASP A 128 -5.41 24.84 10.08
CA ASP A 128 -6.03 23.84 10.95
C ASP A 128 -5.00 23.07 11.81
N HIS A 129 -3.77 22.86 11.29
CA HIS A 129 -2.70 22.13 12.00
C HIS A 129 -1.74 23.01 12.80
N GLY A 130 -1.84 24.35 12.67
CA GLY A 130 -0.77 25.30 12.98
C GLY A 130 0.04 25.05 14.25
N ASP A 131 -0.62 24.84 15.39
CA ASP A 131 0.05 24.69 16.69
C ASP A 131 0.23 23.23 17.14
N MET A 132 -0.26 22.25 16.38
CA MET A 132 -0.24 20.82 16.66
C MET A 132 -0.66 20.45 18.10
N SER A 133 -1.38 21.33 18.80
CA SER A 133 -1.71 21.20 20.23
C SER A 133 -2.92 20.28 20.42
N SER A 134 -3.85 20.32 19.45
CA SER A 134 -5.06 19.51 19.45
C SER A 134 -4.77 18.00 19.43
N ARG A 135 -5.54 17.25 20.23
CA ARG A 135 -5.56 15.78 20.26
C ARG A 135 -5.87 15.15 18.89
N LYS A 136 -6.57 15.88 18.02
CA LYS A 136 -6.97 15.43 16.68
C LYS A 136 -5.76 15.09 15.79
N TYR A 137 -4.70 15.90 15.87
CA TYR A 137 -3.53 15.83 14.96
C TYR A 137 -2.33 15.08 15.55
N ARG A 138 -2.54 14.20 16.53
CA ARG A 138 -1.42 13.48 17.18
C ARG A 138 -0.68 12.55 16.24
N HIS A 139 -1.39 11.92 15.30
CA HIS A 139 -0.78 10.99 14.33
C HIS A 139 0.15 11.73 13.36
N ASP A 140 -0.20 12.97 13.02
CA ASP A 140 0.53 13.78 12.05
C ASP A 140 1.86 14.30 12.62
N LYS A 141 2.01 14.41 13.95
CA LYS A 141 3.25 14.87 14.62
C LYS A 141 4.50 14.10 14.18
N ARG A 142 4.38 12.78 14.02
CA ARG A 142 5.50 11.94 13.55
C ARG A 142 5.93 12.31 12.13
N VAL A 143 4.96 12.68 11.30
CA VAL A 143 5.21 13.08 9.91
C VAL A 143 5.91 14.44 9.85
N TYR A 144 5.49 15.41 10.67
CA TYR A 144 6.17 16.71 10.80
C TYR A 144 7.65 16.55 11.19
N LEU A 145 7.94 15.68 12.16
CA LEU A 145 9.32 15.39 12.56
C LEU A 145 10.11 14.69 11.44
N GLY A 146 9.49 13.75 10.72
CA GLY A 146 10.13 13.08 9.58
C GLY A 146 10.42 14.02 8.41
N ALA A 147 9.55 15.02 8.20
CA ALA A 147 9.69 16.00 7.14
C ALA A 147 10.87 16.98 7.36
N LEU A 148 11.32 17.15 8.61
CA LEU A 148 12.44 18.03 8.95
C LEU A 148 13.74 17.68 8.20
N LYS A 149 13.94 16.40 7.87
CA LYS A 149 15.08 15.95 7.05
C LYS A 149 15.15 16.66 5.69
N PHE A 150 14.01 17.01 5.11
CA PHE A 150 13.90 17.63 3.80
C PHE A 150 13.86 19.16 3.85
N MET A 151 13.96 19.74 5.05
CA MET A 151 14.00 21.19 5.26
C MET A 151 15.10 21.88 4.43
N PRO A 152 16.35 21.36 4.35
CA PRO A 152 17.38 22.01 3.54
C PRO A 152 17.01 22.09 2.05
N HIS A 153 16.35 21.07 1.51
CA HIS A 153 15.90 21.09 0.11
C HIS A 153 14.75 22.07 -0.10
N ALA A 154 13.79 22.13 0.82
CA ALA A 154 12.69 23.10 0.74
C ALA A 154 13.21 24.55 0.78
N VAL A 155 14.17 24.84 1.66
CA VAL A 155 14.78 26.17 1.78
C VAL A 155 15.58 26.52 0.52
N LEU A 156 16.39 25.60 -0.01
CA LEU A 156 17.12 25.82 -1.26
C LEU A 156 16.16 26.14 -2.41
N LYS A 157 15.08 25.36 -2.56
CA LYS A 157 14.06 25.60 -3.59
C LYS A 157 13.29 26.90 -3.39
N LEU A 158 13.11 27.36 -2.15
CA LEU A 158 12.53 28.66 -1.87
C LEU A 158 13.44 29.80 -2.30
N LEU A 159 14.74 29.70 -1.99
CA LEU A 159 15.72 30.73 -2.34
C LEU A 159 15.97 30.83 -3.85
N GLU A 160 15.98 29.69 -4.56
CA GLU A 160 16.06 29.67 -6.03
C GLU A 160 14.90 30.46 -6.68
N ASN A 161 13.74 30.50 -6.03
CA ASN A 161 12.51 31.12 -6.57
C ASN A 161 12.25 32.55 -6.06
N MET A 162 13.21 33.19 -5.38
CA MET A 162 13.07 34.58 -4.92
C MET A 162 12.66 35.53 -6.08
N PRO A 163 11.67 36.42 -5.86
CA PRO A 163 11.21 37.34 -6.88
C PRO A 163 12.32 38.34 -7.21
N MET A 164 12.49 38.60 -8.49
CA MET A 164 13.45 39.61 -8.94
C MET A 164 12.92 41.00 -8.59
N PRO A 165 13.79 42.02 -8.41
CA PRO A 165 13.35 43.34 -7.96
C PRO A 165 12.39 44.05 -8.93
N TRP A 166 12.31 43.61 -10.18
CA TRP A 166 11.35 44.10 -11.19
C TRP A 166 10.02 43.32 -11.23
N GLU A 167 9.88 42.25 -10.46
CA GLU A 167 8.71 41.37 -10.44
C GLU A 167 7.90 41.61 -9.16
N GLN A 168 6.67 42.13 -9.29
CA GLN A 168 5.85 42.50 -8.13
C GLN A 168 5.28 41.28 -7.39
N ILE A 169 4.85 40.25 -8.13
CA ILE A 169 4.31 39.00 -7.60
C ILE A 169 4.82 37.88 -8.49
N ARG A 170 5.30 36.79 -7.87
CA ARG A 170 5.65 35.55 -8.55
C ARG A 170 4.78 34.41 -8.06
N ASP A 171 3.91 33.91 -8.93
CA ASP A 171 3.18 32.67 -8.67
C ASP A 171 4.07 31.48 -8.99
N VAL A 172 4.26 30.59 -8.02
CA VAL A 172 5.12 29.42 -8.20
C VAL A 172 4.37 28.15 -7.79
N GLN A 173 4.65 27.08 -8.53
CA GLN A 173 4.04 25.78 -8.36
C GLN A 173 4.62 25.07 -7.13
N VAL A 174 3.76 24.65 -6.20
CA VAL A 174 4.14 24.04 -4.92
C VAL A 174 3.72 22.57 -4.87
N LEU A 175 4.65 21.71 -4.49
CA LEU A 175 4.37 20.36 -4.02
C LEU A 175 4.30 20.38 -2.49
N TYR A 176 3.19 19.89 -1.95
CA TYR A 176 2.97 19.86 -0.51
C TYR A 176 2.59 18.47 -0.01
N HIS A 177 2.94 18.19 1.24
CA HIS A 177 2.48 16.97 1.91
C HIS A 177 1.00 17.08 2.25
N ILE A 178 0.24 15.97 2.19
CA ILE A 178 -1.20 15.96 2.48
C ILE A 178 -1.59 16.51 3.86
N THR A 179 -0.67 16.45 4.83
CA THR A 179 -0.85 17.01 6.18
C THR A 179 -0.30 18.43 6.33
N GLY A 180 0.35 18.99 5.31
CA GLY A 180 1.01 20.30 5.37
C GLY A 180 2.36 20.30 6.10
N ALA A 181 2.97 19.13 6.30
CA ALA A 181 4.25 18.99 7.02
C ALA A 181 5.46 19.61 6.30
N ILE A 182 5.41 19.67 4.97
CA ILE A 182 6.44 20.28 4.14
C ILE A 182 5.80 20.78 2.85
N CYS A 183 6.29 21.92 2.37
CA CYS A 183 5.94 22.52 1.10
C CYS A 183 7.25 22.84 0.38
N ALA A 184 7.40 22.36 -0.85
CA ALA A 184 8.57 22.60 -1.68
C ALA A 184 8.13 23.04 -3.07
N TRP A 185 8.87 23.94 -3.69
CA TRP A 185 8.57 24.40 -5.04
C TRP A 185 9.04 23.36 -6.06
N VAL A 186 8.21 23.08 -7.06
CA VAL A 186 8.53 22.13 -8.13
C VAL A 186 9.32 22.80 -9.25
N THR A 187 9.14 24.11 -9.41
CA THR A 187 9.74 24.88 -10.49
C THR A 187 11.26 25.00 -10.33
N VAL A 188 11.98 24.59 -11.38
CA VAL A 188 13.38 24.95 -11.59
C VAL A 188 13.40 26.29 -12.33
N VAL A 189 14.05 27.30 -11.75
CA VAL A 189 14.23 28.59 -12.42
C VAL A 189 15.24 28.43 -13.54
N ILE A 190 14.77 28.34 -14.78
CA ILE A 190 15.61 28.32 -15.98
C ILE A 190 15.73 29.75 -16.48
N PHE A 191 16.90 30.35 -16.28
CA PHE A 191 17.23 31.63 -16.91
C PHE A 191 17.54 31.39 -18.39
N SER A 192 16.65 31.84 -19.27
CA SER A 192 17.01 32.04 -20.68
C SER A 192 18.10 33.12 -20.70
N GLY A 193 19.29 32.79 -21.23
CA GLY A 193 20.55 33.54 -21.06
C GLY A 193 20.63 34.97 -21.64
N ALA A 194 19.50 35.63 -21.85
CA ALA A 194 19.39 37.02 -22.27
C ALA A 194 19.01 37.91 -21.07
N VAL A 195 19.82 37.90 -20.00
CA VAL A 195 19.76 38.99 -19.01
C VAL A 195 20.51 40.18 -19.61
N PRO A 196 19.85 41.32 -19.88
CA PRO A 196 20.51 42.47 -20.47
C PRO A 196 21.73 42.89 -19.64
N HIS A 197 22.86 43.18 -20.30
CA HIS A 197 24.15 43.49 -19.64
C HIS A 197 24.07 44.60 -18.57
N HIS A 198 23.08 45.49 -18.63
CA HIS A 198 22.87 46.54 -17.63
C HIS A 198 22.38 46.02 -16.25
N TRP A 199 21.89 44.77 -16.18
CA TRP A 199 21.47 44.14 -14.93
C TRP A 199 22.54 43.24 -14.28
N GLY A 200 23.69 43.06 -14.92
CA GLY A 200 24.79 42.24 -14.38
C GLY A 200 25.29 42.71 -13.00
N HIS A 201 25.14 44.01 -12.70
CA HIS A 201 25.50 44.60 -11.40
C HIS A 201 24.51 44.28 -10.27
N TYR A 202 23.25 43.94 -10.58
CA TYR A 202 22.21 43.67 -9.58
C TYR A 202 22.11 42.20 -9.17
N ILE A 203 22.67 41.28 -9.96
CA ILE A 203 22.56 39.82 -9.74
C ILE A 203 23.74 39.26 -8.91
N ARG A 204 24.85 40.01 -8.78
CA ARG A 204 26.12 39.52 -8.20
C ARG A 204 26.46 40.12 -6.82
N GLN A 205 25.49 40.67 -6.10
CA GLN A 205 25.61 41.04 -4.68
C GLN A 205 24.69 40.14 -3.85
#